data_AF-T2SDZ8-F1
#
_entry.id   AF-T2SDZ8-F1
#
_cell.length_a   1.000
_cell.length_b   1.000
_cell.length_c   1.000
_cell.angle_alpha   90.00
_cell.angle_beta   90.00
_cell.angle_gamma   90.00
#
_symmetry.space_group_name_H-M   'P 1'
#
loop_
_entity.id
_entity.type
_entity.pdbx_description
1 polymer ?
#
loop_
_entity_poly.entity_id
_entity_poly.type
_entity_poly.pdbx_seq_one_letter_code
_entity_poly.pdbx_strand_id
1 'polypeptide(L)'
;MPTDNDLKTSILELLNDLDALLVAHFYQKDEIVKLAHHAGDSLELAKIASQSDKNLIVFCGVHFMGESVKALAFNKQVIMPKLSCCSMARMIDSQYYDKSVSLLKEYGVKEFYPITYINSNAEVKAKVAKDNGVVCTSRNASKIFDHALKQNKKIFFYPIGAWGKI
;
A
#
# COMPACT_ATOMS: atom_id res chain seq x y z
N MET A 1 23.90 -13.31 -24.65
CA MET A 1 23.05 -12.76 -23.58
C MET A 1 22.81 -13.87 -22.58
N PRO A 2 22.82 -13.60 -21.26
CA PRO A 2 22.53 -14.62 -20.26
C PRO A 2 21.14 -15.22 -20.51
N THR A 3 21.00 -16.52 -20.27
CA THR A 3 19.70 -17.20 -20.36
C THR A 3 18.83 -16.87 -19.14
N ASP A 4 17.53 -17.10 -19.24
CA ASP A 4 16.61 -16.91 -18.10
C ASP A 4 17.00 -17.74 -16.87
N ASN A 5 17.62 -18.91 -17.07
CA ASN A 5 18.12 -19.73 -15.97
C ASN A 5 19.35 -19.10 -15.31
N ASP A 6 20.28 -18.55 -16.09
CA ASP A 6 21.47 -17.86 -15.55
C ASP A 6 21.07 -16.66 -14.69
N LEU A 7 20.05 -15.91 -15.13
CA LEU A 7 19.50 -14.79 -14.38
C LEU A 7 18.83 -15.24 -13.07
N LYS A 8 18.05 -16.33 -13.08
CA LYS A 8 17.41 -16.87 -11.87
C LYS A 8 18.44 -17.26 -10.81
N THR A 9 19.46 -18.01 -11.22
CA THR A 9 20.54 -18.41 -10.32
C THR A 9 21.25 -17.19 -9.73
N SER A 10 21.61 -16.23 -10.59
CA SER A 10 22.29 -14.99 -10.15
C SER A 10 21.46 -14.19 -9.14
N ILE A 11 20.13 -14.11 -9.35
CA ILE A 11 19.22 -13.43 -8.41
C ILE A 11 19.21 -14.15 -7.06
N LEU A 12 19.14 -15.48 -7.04
CA LEU A 12 19.13 -16.26 -5.79
C LEU A 12 20.45 -16.14 -5.03
N GLU A 13 21.58 -16.18 -5.73
CA GLU A 13 22.91 -15.96 -5.14
C GLU A 13 22.99 -14.57 -4.48
N LEU A 14 22.61 -13.51 -5.19
CA LEU A 14 22.60 -12.15 -4.65
C LEU A 14 21.65 -11.98 -3.47
N LEU A 15 20.47 -12.59 -3.50
CA LEU A 15 19.52 -12.53 -2.37
C LEU A 15 20.09 -13.21 -1.13
N ASN A 16 20.86 -14.27 -1.30
CA ASN A 16 21.53 -14.96 -0.21
C ASN A 16 22.72 -14.15 0.33
N ASP A 17 23.59 -13.66 -0.56
CA ASP A 17 24.79 -12.89 -0.20
C ASP A 17 24.45 -11.58 0.54
N LEU A 18 23.34 -10.95 0.16
CA LEU A 18 22.87 -9.71 0.78
C LEU A 18 21.92 -9.94 1.96
N ASP A 19 21.66 -11.20 2.33
CA ASP A 19 20.62 -11.60 3.28
C ASP A 19 19.31 -10.83 3.09
N ALA A 20 18.80 -10.85 1.86
CA ALA A 20 17.65 -10.07 1.44
C ALA A 20 16.35 -10.89 1.44
N LEU A 21 15.23 -10.21 1.71
CA LEU A 21 13.88 -10.76 1.56
C LEU A 21 13.29 -10.30 0.23
N LEU A 22 13.17 -11.22 -0.73
CA LEU A 22 12.34 -11.02 -1.93
C LEU A 22 10.86 -11.31 -1.64
N VAL A 23 9.99 -10.33 -1.89
CA VAL A 23 8.52 -10.47 -1.83
C VAL A 23 7.87 -10.00 -3.13
N ALA A 24 6.79 -10.66 -3.56
CA ALA A 24 6.12 -10.34 -4.82
C ALA A 24 4.60 -10.27 -4.71
N HIS A 25 3.99 -9.28 -5.37
CA HIS A 25 2.53 -9.24 -5.52
C HIS A 25 2.07 -10.27 -6.56
N PHE A 26 0.86 -10.82 -6.40
CA PHE A 26 0.29 -11.82 -7.33
C PHE A 26 0.16 -11.38 -8.80
N TYR A 27 0.25 -10.09 -9.08
CA TYR A 27 0.21 -9.54 -10.45
C TYR A 27 1.60 -9.41 -11.10
N GLN A 28 2.65 -9.84 -10.42
CA GLN A 28 3.96 -9.98 -11.05
C GLN A 28 3.98 -11.18 -11.98
N LYS A 29 4.98 -11.22 -12.87
CA LYS A 29 5.20 -12.39 -13.73
C LYS A 29 5.42 -13.66 -12.89
N ASP A 30 4.92 -14.79 -13.38
CA ASP A 30 5.04 -16.09 -12.71
C ASP A 30 6.47 -16.44 -12.30
N GLU A 31 7.45 -16.09 -13.12
CA GLU A 31 8.87 -16.29 -12.83
C GLU A 31 9.32 -15.57 -11.55
N ILE A 32 8.81 -14.36 -11.31
CA ILE A 32 9.13 -13.56 -10.12
C ILE A 32 8.37 -14.08 -8.91
N VAL A 33 7.09 -14.44 -9.09
CA VAL A 33 6.26 -15.00 -8.02
C VAL A 33 6.85 -16.31 -7.50
N LYS A 34 7.37 -17.17 -8.40
CA LYS A 34 8.02 -18.43 -8.04
C LYS A 34 9.38 -18.25 -7.36
N LEU A 35 10.11 -17.17 -7.65
CA LEU A 35 11.39 -16.84 -7.02
C LEU A 35 11.22 -16.19 -5.63
N ALA A 36 10.09 -15.54 -5.38
CA ALA A 36 9.86 -14.80 -4.15
C ALA A 36 9.74 -15.72 -2.95
N HIS A 37 10.30 -15.32 -1.81
CA HIS A 37 10.13 -16.03 -0.53
C HIS A 37 8.67 -16.01 -0.09
N HIS A 38 7.98 -14.90 -0.36
CA HIS A 38 6.55 -14.75 -0.12
C HIS A 38 5.85 -14.06 -1.28
N ALA A 39 4.66 -14.57 -1.62
CA ALA A 39 3.74 -13.93 -2.55
C ALA A 39 2.39 -13.68 -1.88
N GLY A 40 1.79 -12.52 -2.13
CA GLY A 40 0.61 -12.11 -1.38
C GLY A 40 -0.17 -10.95 -1.99
N ASP A 41 -1.28 -10.60 -1.31
CA ASP A 41 -2.04 -9.38 -1.57
C ASP A 41 -1.36 -8.14 -0.95
N SER A 42 -1.82 -6.94 -1.29
CA SER A 42 -1.19 -5.68 -0.88
C SER A 42 -0.89 -5.55 0.63
N LEU A 43 -1.86 -5.85 1.51
CA LEU A 43 -1.74 -5.55 2.95
C LEU A 43 -1.07 -6.68 3.69
N GLU A 44 -1.42 -7.92 3.35
CA GLU A 44 -0.81 -9.11 3.91
C GLU A 44 0.68 -9.15 3.59
N LEU A 45 1.04 -8.88 2.34
CA LEU A 45 2.44 -8.84 1.91
C LEU A 45 3.21 -7.72 2.61
N ALA A 46 2.59 -6.55 2.82
CA ALA A 46 3.24 -5.45 3.53
C ALA A 46 3.53 -5.80 5.00
N LYS A 47 2.61 -6.50 5.66
CA LYS A 47 2.80 -6.98 7.04
C LYS A 47 3.88 -8.05 7.13
N ILE A 48 3.83 -9.07 6.28
CA ILE A 48 4.83 -10.15 6.24
C ILE A 48 6.23 -9.56 6.02
N ALA A 49 6.38 -8.66 5.04
CA ALA A 49 7.65 -8.01 4.76
C ALA A 49 8.15 -7.20 5.97
N SER A 50 7.26 -6.49 6.68
CA SER A 50 7.65 -5.72 7.87
C SER A 50 8.07 -6.58 9.07
N GLN A 51 7.57 -7.80 9.17
CA GLN A 51 7.81 -8.73 10.29
C GLN A 51 9.02 -9.66 10.08
N SER A 52 9.59 -9.69 8.88
CA SER A 52 10.80 -10.49 8.61
C SER A 52 11.94 -10.10 9.54
N ASP A 53 12.95 -10.96 9.72
CA ASP A 53 14.18 -10.60 10.45
C ASP A 53 15.22 -9.91 9.55
N LYS A 54 15.05 -10.01 8.22
CA LYS A 54 15.99 -9.46 7.25
C LYS A 54 15.90 -7.94 7.17
N ASN A 55 17.05 -7.26 7.06
CA ASN A 55 17.12 -5.79 7.00
C ASN A 55 16.89 -5.23 5.59
N LEU A 56 17.14 -6.03 4.56
CA LEU A 56 16.94 -5.66 3.17
C LEU A 56 15.70 -6.37 2.60
N ILE A 57 14.76 -5.60 2.07
CA ILE A 57 13.54 -6.08 1.44
C ILE A 57 13.56 -5.67 -0.03
N VAL A 58 13.51 -6.65 -0.93
CA VAL A 58 13.28 -6.44 -2.36
C VAL A 58 11.78 -6.64 -2.63
N PHE A 59 11.08 -5.54 -2.90
CA PHE A 59 9.64 -5.55 -3.09
C PHE A 59 9.27 -5.48 -4.58
N CYS A 60 8.77 -6.59 -5.12
CA CYS A 60 8.28 -6.69 -6.49
C CYS A 60 6.78 -6.37 -6.55
N GLY A 61 6.47 -5.09 -6.75
CA GLY A 61 5.09 -4.59 -6.85
C GLY A 61 5.02 -3.15 -7.30
N VAL A 62 3.93 -2.48 -6.93
CA VAL A 62 3.68 -1.06 -7.24
C VAL A 62 4.09 -0.15 -6.08
N HIS A 63 4.36 1.10 -6.39
CA HIS A 63 5.04 2.07 -5.54
C HIS A 63 4.38 2.24 -4.16
N PHE A 64 3.06 2.42 -4.12
CA PHE A 64 2.34 2.62 -2.85
C PHE A 64 2.47 1.41 -1.90
N MET A 65 2.71 0.21 -2.41
CA MET A 65 2.90 -0.98 -1.58
C MET A 65 4.29 -0.96 -0.94
N GLY A 66 5.32 -0.58 -1.71
CA GLY A 66 6.67 -0.36 -1.19
C GLY A 66 6.70 0.74 -0.12
N GLU A 67 5.98 1.84 -0.34
CA GLU A 67 5.79 2.89 0.67
C GLU A 67 5.13 2.34 1.94
N SER A 68 4.13 1.46 1.79
CA SER A 68 3.43 0.85 2.93
C SER A 68 4.35 -0.06 3.74
N VAL A 69 5.22 -0.84 3.08
CA VAL A 69 6.26 -1.63 3.76
C VAL A 69 7.22 -0.71 4.50
N LYS A 70 7.70 0.35 3.85
CA LYS A 70 8.64 1.29 4.48
C LYS A 70 8.01 2.03 5.66
N ALA A 71 6.71 2.33 5.61
CA ALA A 71 5.98 2.91 6.73
C ALA A 71 5.87 1.95 7.93
N LEU A 72 5.66 0.66 7.67
CA LEU A 72 5.60 -0.37 8.73
C LEU A 72 6.98 -0.78 9.26
N ALA A 73 8.00 -0.77 8.40
CA ALA A 73 9.36 -1.18 8.69
C ALA A 73 10.34 -0.03 8.45
N PHE A 74 10.19 1.03 9.23
CA PHE A 74 10.91 2.29 9.03
C PHE A 74 12.44 2.13 9.04
N ASN A 75 12.97 1.23 9.87
CA ASN A 75 14.41 0.99 10.00
C ASN A 75 14.99 0.07 8.91
N LYS A 76 14.15 -0.52 8.06
CA LYS A 76 14.58 -1.48 7.03
C LYS A 76 14.81 -0.81 5.69
N GLN A 77 15.71 -1.37 4.89
CA GLN A 77 15.92 -0.93 3.52
C GLN A 77 14.92 -1.62 2.60
N VAL A 78 14.12 -0.84 1.87
CA VAL A 78 13.13 -1.35 0.91
C VAL A 78 13.54 -0.92 -0.48
N ILE A 79 13.87 -1.87 -1.34
CA ILE A 79 14.25 -1.66 -2.74
C ILE A 79 13.13 -2.17 -3.64
N MET A 80 12.79 -1.41 -4.67
CA MET A 80 11.87 -1.84 -5.72
C MET A 80 12.63 -1.90 -7.04
N PRO A 81 12.70 -3.08 -7.72
CA PRO A 81 13.41 -3.20 -9.00
C PRO A 81 12.91 -2.26 -10.08
N LYS A 82 11.60 -1.95 -10.05
CA LYS A 82 10.97 -0.95 -10.91
C LYS A 82 9.94 -0.16 -10.12
N LEU A 83 10.09 1.15 -10.12
CA LEU A 83 9.07 2.06 -9.62
C LEU A 83 7.90 2.06 -10.61
N SER A 84 6.90 1.22 -10.34
CA SER A 84 5.65 1.16 -11.09
C SER A 84 4.54 1.82 -10.29
N CYS A 85 3.75 2.69 -10.89
CA CYS A 85 2.70 3.42 -10.18
C CYS A 85 1.32 2.90 -10.59
N CYS A 86 0.43 2.72 -9.62
CA CYS A 86 -0.98 2.46 -9.91
C CYS A 86 -1.62 3.76 -10.40
N SER A 87 -2.28 3.72 -11.56
CA SER A 87 -2.99 4.89 -12.12
C SER A 87 -3.98 5.49 -11.13
N MET A 88 -4.70 4.65 -10.38
CA MET A 88 -5.65 5.09 -9.35
C MET A 88 -4.97 5.82 -8.19
N ALA A 89 -3.76 5.39 -7.79
CA ALA A 89 -2.99 6.07 -6.76
C ALA A 89 -2.47 7.46 -7.21
N ARG A 90 -2.45 7.73 -8.52
CA ARG A 90 -2.13 9.06 -9.10
C ARG A 90 -3.35 9.94 -9.35
N MET A 91 -4.56 9.38 -9.36
CA MET A 91 -5.77 10.17 -9.63
C MET A 91 -5.97 11.27 -8.58
N ILE A 92 -5.36 11.09 -7.42
CA ILE A 92 -5.66 11.81 -6.22
C ILE A 92 -4.37 12.05 -5.43
N ASP A 93 -4.15 13.30 -5.04
CA ASP A 93 -2.97 13.74 -4.29
C ASP A 93 -3.38 14.42 -2.98
N SER A 94 -2.37 14.84 -2.22
CA SER A 94 -2.58 15.45 -0.91
C SER A 94 -3.29 16.81 -1.00
N GLN A 95 -3.14 17.54 -2.11
CA GLN A 95 -3.79 18.84 -2.31
C GLN A 95 -5.28 18.64 -2.59
N TYR A 96 -5.62 17.60 -3.35
CA TYR A 96 -7.00 17.22 -3.61
C TYR A 96 -7.70 16.80 -2.31
N TYR A 97 -7.00 16.13 -1.40
CA TYR A 97 -7.53 15.81 -0.06
C TYR A 97 -7.84 17.08 0.74
N ASP A 98 -6.92 18.03 0.82
CA ASP A 98 -7.13 19.30 1.55
C ASP A 98 -8.30 20.09 0.99
N LYS A 99 -8.42 20.16 -0.35
CA LYS A 99 -9.54 20.81 -1.03
C LYS A 99 -10.86 20.15 -0.67
N SER A 100 -10.90 18.81 -0.67
CA SER A 100 -12.10 18.04 -0.33
C SER A 100 -12.53 18.29 1.12
N VAL A 101 -11.57 18.28 2.06
CA VAL A 101 -11.83 18.58 3.48
C VAL A 101 -12.30 20.02 3.67
N SER A 102 -11.71 20.98 2.95
CA SER A 102 -12.13 22.38 3.01
C SER A 102 -13.56 22.58 2.50
N LEU A 103 -13.91 21.92 1.40
CA LEU A 103 -15.26 21.95 0.83
C LEU A 103 -16.30 21.33 1.77
N LEU A 104 -15.97 20.22 2.43
CA LEU A 104 -16.84 19.62 3.45
C LEU A 104 -17.14 20.60 4.59
N LYS A 105 -16.11 21.31 5.07
CA LYS A 105 -16.26 22.32 6.12
C LYS A 105 -17.12 23.50 5.65
N GLU A 106 -16.95 23.95 4.41
CA GLU A 106 -17.76 25.01 3.80
C GLU A 106 -19.25 24.63 3.74
N TYR A 107 -19.57 23.39 3.39
CA TYR A 107 -20.93 22.85 3.43
C TYR A 107 -21.43 22.49 4.85
N GLY A 108 -20.70 22.86 5.90
CA GLY A 108 -21.11 22.69 7.30
C GLY A 108 -20.81 21.32 7.91
N VAL A 109 -20.08 20.43 7.21
CA VAL A 109 -19.61 19.16 7.76
C VAL A 109 -18.34 19.39 8.58
N LYS A 110 -18.52 19.70 9.86
CA LYS A 110 -17.41 19.98 10.80
C LYS A 110 -16.71 18.73 11.33
N GLU A 111 -17.46 17.64 11.46
CA GLU A 111 -16.98 16.35 11.96
C GLU A 111 -17.21 15.27 10.92
N PHE A 112 -16.14 14.56 10.58
CA PHE A 112 -16.15 13.40 9.70
C PHE A 112 -15.02 12.44 10.10
N TYR A 113 -15.16 11.19 9.69
CA TYR A 113 -14.17 10.15 9.89
C TYR A 113 -13.54 9.79 8.54
N PRO A 114 -12.31 10.25 8.28
CA PRO A 114 -11.66 10.02 6.99
C PRO A 114 -11.20 8.56 6.89
N ILE A 115 -11.57 7.92 5.79
CA ILE A 115 -11.13 6.57 5.44
C ILE A 115 -10.53 6.63 4.05
N THR A 116 -9.29 6.17 3.89
CA THR A 116 -8.67 6.09 2.56
C THR A 116 -8.35 4.68 2.11
N TYR A 117 -8.50 4.40 0.83
CA TYR A 117 -8.14 3.12 0.25
C TYR A 117 -6.61 2.97 0.15
N ILE A 118 -6.11 1.74 0.31
CA ILE A 118 -4.68 1.42 0.32
C ILE A 118 -3.96 1.84 -0.98
N ASN A 119 -4.67 1.88 -2.10
CA ASN A 119 -4.17 2.36 -3.39
C ASN A 119 -4.18 3.90 -3.46
N SER A 120 -3.61 4.54 -2.45
CA SER A 120 -3.33 5.98 -2.36
C SER A 120 -1.85 6.17 -2.06
N ASN A 121 -1.31 7.36 -2.32
CA ASN A 121 0.09 7.67 -2.01
C ASN A 121 0.32 7.82 -0.50
N ALA A 122 1.58 7.74 -0.06
CA ALA A 122 1.94 7.91 1.35
C ALA A 122 1.48 9.24 1.94
N GLU A 123 1.50 10.32 1.15
CA GLU A 123 1.13 11.66 1.62
C GLU A 123 -0.36 11.77 1.99
N VAL A 124 -1.26 11.22 1.17
CA VAL A 124 -2.70 11.14 1.47
C VAL A 124 -2.92 10.29 2.72
N LYS A 125 -2.24 9.15 2.84
CA LYS A 125 -2.32 8.29 4.04
C LYS A 125 -1.89 9.04 5.29
N ALA A 126 -0.82 9.84 5.20
CA ALA A 126 -0.34 10.66 6.31
C ALA A 126 -1.36 11.75 6.72
N LYS A 127 -2.01 12.40 5.76
CA LYS A 127 -3.07 13.39 6.04
C LYS A 127 -4.30 12.76 6.68
N VAL A 128 -4.74 11.62 6.16
CA VAL A 128 -5.86 10.85 6.74
C VAL A 128 -5.53 10.43 8.17
N ALA A 129 -4.31 9.96 8.43
CA ALA A 129 -3.85 9.64 9.78
C ALA A 129 -3.81 10.87 10.69
N LYS A 130 -3.37 12.03 10.20
CA LYS A 130 -3.38 13.32 10.94
C LYS A 130 -4.79 13.75 11.35
N ASP A 131 -5.78 13.43 10.54
CA ASP A 131 -7.20 13.70 10.81
C ASP A 131 -7.89 12.56 11.59
N ASN A 132 -7.12 11.70 12.28
CA ASN A 132 -7.60 10.54 13.05
C ASN A 132 -8.41 9.52 12.23
N GLY A 133 -8.09 9.42 10.94
CA GLY A 133 -8.66 8.47 10.01
C GLY A 133 -7.89 7.16 9.89
N VAL A 134 -8.32 6.32 8.96
CA VAL A 134 -7.72 4.99 8.74
C VAL A 134 -7.55 4.64 7.27
N VAL A 135 -6.60 3.75 7.00
CA VAL A 135 -6.40 3.15 5.68
C VAL A 135 -7.11 1.80 5.60
N CYS A 136 -7.86 1.54 4.53
CA CYS A 136 -8.57 0.29 4.30
C CYS A 136 -8.18 -0.41 2.99
N THR A 137 -8.49 -1.70 2.91
CA THR A 137 -8.41 -2.53 1.70
C THR A 137 -9.78 -3.12 1.39
N SER A 138 -9.92 -3.78 0.25
CA SER A 138 -11.16 -4.49 -0.12
C SER A 138 -11.57 -5.54 0.91
N ARG A 139 -10.61 -6.14 1.61
CA ARG A 139 -10.86 -7.18 2.62
C ARG A 139 -11.39 -6.65 3.95
N ASN A 140 -11.10 -5.40 4.33
CA ASN A 140 -11.47 -4.86 5.65
C ASN A 140 -12.37 -3.62 5.62
N ALA A 141 -12.68 -3.06 4.45
CA ALA A 141 -13.48 -1.84 4.33
C ALA A 141 -14.86 -1.98 5.01
N SER A 142 -15.62 -3.05 4.74
CA SER A 142 -16.94 -3.26 5.37
C SER A 142 -16.85 -3.25 6.91
N LYS A 143 -15.88 -3.94 7.50
CA LYS A 143 -15.69 -3.95 8.96
C LYS A 143 -15.39 -2.56 9.54
N ILE A 144 -14.61 -1.75 8.81
CA ILE A 144 -14.28 -0.38 9.23
C ILE A 144 -15.50 0.53 9.12
N PHE A 145 -16.27 0.41 8.04
CA PHE A 145 -17.50 1.18 7.84
C PHE A 145 -18.54 0.85 8.91
N ASP A 146 -18.80 -0.43 9.17
CA ASP A 146 -19.73 -0.87 10.20
C ASP A 146 -19.34 -0.33 11.58
N HIS A 147 -18.04 -0.33 11.91
CA HIS A 147 -17.53 0.20 13.16
C HIS A 147 -17.73 1.72 13.27
N ALA A 148 -17.47 2.47 12.20
CA ALA A 148 -17.67 3.92 12.16
C ALA A 148 -19.16 4.30 12.26
N LEU A 149 -20.04 3.58 11.56
CA LEU A 149 -21.49 3.79 11.61
C LEU A 149 -22.07 3.48 12.99
N LYS A 150 -21.60 2.41 13.66
CA LYS A 150 -21.98 2.10 15.06
C LYS A 150 -21.63 3.21 16.05
N GLN A 151 -20.61 4.01 15.74
CA GLN A 151 -20.22 5.18 16.54
C GLN A 151 -20.88 6.48 16.06
N ASN A 152 -21.87 6.39 15.15
CA ASN A 152 -22.58 7.51 14.56
C ASN A 152 -21.66 8.54 13.87
N LYS A 153 -20.51 8.08 13.33
CA LYS A 153 -19.54 8.92 12.62
C LYS A 153 -19.98 9.14 11.17
N LYS A 154 -19.85 10.38 10.69
CA LYS A 154 -20.01 10.73 9.27
C LYS A 154 -18.77 10.28 8.50
N ILE A 155 -18.89 9.32 7.60
CA ILE A 155 -17.74 8.77 6.87
C ILE A 155 -17.37 9.67 5.69
N PHE A 156 -16.08 10.00 5.57
CA PHE A 156 -15.51 10.58 4.35
C PHE A 156 -14.56 9.55 3.73
N PHE A 157 -14.98 8.93 2.63
CA PHE A 157 -14.21 7.87 1.97
C PHE A 157 -13.48 8.37 0.71
N TYR A 158 -12.24 7.92 0.51
CA TYR A 158 -11.34 8.49 -0.48
C TYR A 158 -10.34 7.47 -1.06
N PRO A 159 -10.04 7.41 -2.37
CA PRO A 159 -10.59 8.22 -3.46
C PRO A 159 -12.05 7.87 -3.80
N ILE A 160 -12.86 8.90 -4.10
CA ILE A 160 -14.27 8.74 -4.50
C ILE A 160 -14.28 8.20 -5.93
N GLY A 161 -14.69 6.94 -6.09
CA GLY A 161 -14.71 6.23 -7.38
C GLY A 161 -14.05 4.84 -7.35
N ALA A 162 -13.28 4.52 -6.31
CA ALA A 162 -12.68 3.20 -6.16
C ALA A 162 -13.70 2.09 -5.80
N TRP A 163 -14.94 2.45 -5.48
CA TRP A 163 -15.98 1.53 -5.02
C TRP A 163 -17.31 1.88 -5.69
N GLY A 164 -17.88 0.91 -6.41
CA GLY A 164 -19.24 0.99 -6.94
C GLY A 164 -20.23 0.78 -5.80
N LYS A 165 -21.12 1.77 -5.60
CA LYS A 165 -22.33 1.76 -4.75
C LYS A 165 -22.18 1.02 -3.41
N ILE A 166 -21.68 1.73 -2.40
CA ILE A 166 -22.07 1.52 -1.00
C ILE A 166 -23.24 2.48 -0.74
#